data_AF-A0AA96T202-F1
#
_entry.id   AF-A0AA96T202-F1
#
_cell.length_a   1.000
_cell.length_b   1.000
_cell.length_c   1.000
_cell.angle_alpha   90.00
_cell.angle_beta   90.00
_cell.angle_gamma   90.00
#
_symmetry.space_group_name_H-M   'P 1'
#
loop_
_entity.id
_entity.type
_entity.pdbx_description
1 polymer ?
#
loop_
_entity_poly.entity_id
_entity_poly.type
_entity_poly.pdbx_seq_one_letter_code
_entity_poly.pdbx_strand_id
1 'polypeptide(L)'
;MVGDSADETLRRRIRAQGNFIEYVPLGVISLGMVEAHAAPVWLVVATGATLAFGRLLHAIGMFRGSAPVRGFGMLFTYVALVVAAGRLIMDAVPW
;
A
#
# COMPACT_ATOMS: atom_id res chain seq x y z
N MET A 1 15.48 20.71 5.99
CA MET A 1 16.15 21.01 4.70
C MET A 1 15.17 21.73 3.80
N VAL A 2 15.24 23.05 3.79
CA VAL A 2 14.44 23.91 2.91
C VAL A 2 15.30 24.20 1.70
N GLY A 3 14.91 23.67 0.54
CA GLY A 3 15.33 24.15 -0.76
C GLY A 3 14.09 24.71 -1.44
N ASP A 4 14.14 25.97 -1.82
CA ASP A 4 13.08 26.68 -2.56
C ASP A 4 12.64 25.88 -3.80
N SER A 5 11.46 25.27 -3.84
CA SER A 5 10.09 25.81 -3.89
C SER A 5 9.58 26.27 -5.26
N ALA A 6 10.34 26.10 -6.36
CA ALA A 6 9.79 26.33 -7.71
C ALA A 6 9.25 25.06 -8.40
N ASP A 7 9.84 23.89 -8.18
CA ASP A 7 9.46 22.69 -8.92
C ASP A 7 8.41 21.85 -8.16
N GLU A 8 7.15 22.20 -8.36
CA GLU A 8 5.99 21.45 -7.86
C GLU A 8 5.98 19.99 -8.35
N THR A 9 6.58 19.70 -9.51
CA THR A 9 6.70 18.34 -10.04
C THR A 9 7.66 17.52 -9.21
N LEU A 10 8.83 18.08 -8.88
CA LEU A 10 9.81 17.43 -8.00
C LEU A 10 9.20 17.14 -6.61
N ARG A 11 8.48 18.12 -6.04
CA ARG A 11 7.79 17.94 -4.75
C ARG A 11 6.74 16.83 -4.79
N ARG A 12 5.98 16.71 -5.87
CA ARG A 12 5.01 15.61 -6.05
C ARG A 12 5.68 14.25 -6.15
N ARG A 13 6.83 14.16 -6.83
CA ARG A 13 7.61 12.91 -6.95
C ARG A 13 8.21 12.48 -5.61
N ILE A 14 8.81 13.41 -4.86
CA ILE A 14 9.33 13.14 -3.51
C ILE A 14 8.20 12.65 -2.59
N ARG A 15 7.05 13.33 -2.60
CA ARG A 15 5.88 12.88 -1.82
C ARG A 15 5.37 11.52 -2.26
N ALA A 16 5.30 11.24 -3.57
CA ALA A 16 4.86 9.93 -4.06
C ALA A 16 5.80 8.80 -3.59
N GLN A 17 7.11 9.02 -3.62
CA GLN A 17 8.10 8.06 -3.11
C GLN A 17 8.04 7.91 -1.58
N GLY A 18 7.94 9.02 -0.84
CA GLY A 18 7.75 9.01 0.61
C GLY A 18 6.53 8.19 1.03
N ASN A 19 5.38 8.45 0.39
CA ASN A 19 4.18 7.65 0.60
C ASN A 19 4.38 6.18 0.19
N PHE A 20 5.25 5.86 -0.77
CA PHE A 20 5.47 4.46 -1.16
C PHE A 20 6.23 3.69 -0.09
N ILE A 21 7.29 4.29 0.47
CA ILE A 21 8.11 3.64 1.51
C ILE A 21 7.38 3.53 2.85
N GLU A 22 6.33 4.32 3.10
CA GLU A 22 5.52 4.21 4.32
C GLU A 22 4.64 2.96 4.36
N TYR A 23 4.01 2.57 3.23
CA TYR A 23 3.01 1.50 3.22
C TYR A 23 3.50 0.20 2.59
N VAL A 24 4.33 0.28 1.55
CA VAL A 24 4.68 -0.91 0.75
C VAL A 24 5.60 -1.88 1.49
N PRO A 25 6.66 -1.44 2.21
CA PRO A 25 7.49 -2.36 2.98
C PRO A 25 6.66 -3.16 3.99
N LEU A 26 5.78 -2.48 4.74
CA LEU A 26 4.89 -3.14 5.69
C LEU A 26 3.96 -4.13 4.97
N GLY A 27 3.32 -3.71 3.87
CA GLY A 27 2.39 -4.56 3.14
C GLY A 27 3.05 -5.82 2.55
N VAL A 28 4.26 -5.71 2.00
CA VAL A 28 5.00 -6.86 1.45
C VAL A 28 5.48 -7.79 2.56
N ILE A 29 5.97 -7.26 3.68
CA ILE A 29 6.37 -8.07 4.85
C ILE A 29 5.15 -8.82 5.40
N SER A 30 4.04 -8.13 5.63
CA SER A 30 2.80 -8.75 6.12
C SER A 30 2.29 -9.82 5.15
N LEU A 31 2.35 -9.58 3.83
CA LEU A 31 1.95 -10.58 2.83
C LEU A 31 2.85 -11.83 2.86
N GLY A 32 4.17 -11.64 2.99
CA GLY A 32 5.11 -12.75 3.15
C GLY A 32 4.87 -13.55 4.43
N MET A 33 4.48 -12.89 5.53
CA MET A 33 4.06 -13.58 6.76
C MET A 33 2.77 -14.38 6.55
N VAL A 34 1.79 -13.82 5.83
CA VAL A 34 0.53 -14.53 5.51
C VAL A 34 0.81 -15.79 4.68
N GLU A 35 1.71 -15.70 3.70
CA GLU A 35 2.16 -16.85 2.91
C GLU A 35 2.92 -17.87 3.77
N ALA A 36 3.81 -17.41 4.66
CA ALA A 36 4.57 -18.28 5.57
C ALA A 36 3.68 -19.06 6.56
N HIS A 37 2.51 -18.51 6.90
CA HIS A 37 1.48 -19.18 7.71
C HIS A 37 0.56 -20.09 6.89
N ALA A 38 0.99 -20.52 5.70
CA ALA A 38 0.28 -21.45 4.82
C ALA A 38 -1.14 -20.99 4.45
N ALA A 39 -1.36 -19.67 4.33
CA ALA A 39 -2.63 -19.16 3.83
C ALA A 39 -2.90 -19.63 2.39
N PRO A 40 -4.18 -19.78 1.99
CA PRO A 40 -4.53 -20.17 0.63
C PRO A 40 -3.93 -19.22 -0.41
N VAL A 41 -3.40 -19.78 -1.50
CA VAL A 41 -2.73 -19.02 -2.59
C VAL A 41 -3.61 -17.88 -3.12
N TRP A 42 -4.92 -18.12 -3.26
CA TRP A 42 -5.85 -17.10 -3.75
C TRP A 42 -5.89 -15.86 -2.84
N LEU A 43 -5.74 -16.03 -1.52
CA LEU A 43 -5.75 -14.93 -0.56
C LEU A 43 -4.48 -14.09 -0.67
N VAL A 44 -3.33 -14.76 -0.81
CA VAL A 44 -2.03 -14.10 -0.99
C VAL A 44 -2.04 -13.29 -2.30
N VAL A 45 -2.45 -13.92 -3.41
CA VAL A 45 -2.50 -13.27 -4.73
C VAL A 45 -3.50 -12.12 -4.72
N ALA A 46 -4.70 -12.30 -4.17
CA ALA A 46 -5.71 -11.25 -4.11
C ALA A 46 -5.25 -10.05 -3.27
N THR A 47 -4.63 -10.31 -2.11
CA THR A 47 -4.14 -9.25 -1.21
C THR A 47 -2.98 -8.50 -1.84
N GLY A 48 -2.01 -9.22 -2.43
CA GLY A 48 -0.88 -8.62 -3.15
C GLY A 48 -1.31 -7.82 -4.37
N ALA A 49 -2.25 -8.34 -5.17
CA ALA A 49 -2.80 -7.63 -6.32
C ALA A 49 -3.55 -6.36 -5.88
N THR A 50 -4.33 -6.43 -4.80
CA THR A 50 -5.04 -5.27 -4.24
C THR A 50 -4.06 -4.20 -3.76
N LEU A 51 -3.00 -4.60 -3.06
CA LEU A 51 -1.93 -3.68 -2.63
C LEU A 51 -1.28 -3.01 -3.84
N ALA A 52 -0.83 -3.80 -4.83
CA ALA A 52 -0.17 -3.29 -6.03
C ALA A 52 -1.09 -2.32 -6.81
N PHE A 53 -2.34 -2.71 -7.02
CA PHE A 53 -3.34 -1.89 -7.70
C PHE A 53 -3.61 -0.57 -6.95
N GLY A 54 -3.76 -0.62 -5.62
CA GLY A 54 -3.92 0.56 -4.78
C GLY A 54 -2.75 1.53 -4.88
N ARG A 55 -1.51 1.01 -4.87
CA ARG A 55 -0.29 1.82 -5.01
C ARG A 55 -0.16 2.46 -6.39
N LEU A 56 -0.49 1.72 -7.45
CA LEU A 56 -0.50 2.24 -8.82
C LEU A 56 -1.55 3.34 -8.98
N LEU A 57 -2.80 3.11 -8.53
CA LEU A 57 -3.84 4.13 -8.55
C LEU A 57 -3.44 5.38 -7.74
N HIS A 58 -2.87 5.19 -6.55
CA HIS A 58 -2.44 6.30 -5.72
C HIS A 58 -1.36 7.16 -6.39
N ALA A 59 -0.34 6.51 -6.99
CA ALA A 59 0.71 7.20 -7.74
C ALA A 59 0.15 7.94 -8.96
N ILE A 60 -0.78 7.33 -9.71
CA ILE A 60 -1.47 7.97 -10.83
C ILE A 60 -2.26 9.20 -10.34
N GLY A 61 -2.99 9.08 -9.22
CA GLY A 61 -3.73 10.18 -8.61
C GLY A 61 -2.82 11.34 -8.19
N MET A 62 -1.64 11.02 -7.64
CA MET A 62 -0.60 12.00 -7.30
C MET A 62 -0.06 12.73 -8.53
N PHE A 63 0.27 12.01 -9.61
CA PHE A 63 0.79 12.61 -10.84
C PHE A 63 -0.25 13.45 -11.58
N ARG A 64 -1.51 13.02 -11.60
CA ARG A 64 -2.61 13.76 -12.26
C ARG A 64 -3.21 14.86 -11.38
N GLY A 65 -2.77 15.00 -10.13
CA GLY A 65 -3.37 15.94 -9.17
C GLY A 65 -4.82 15.60 -8.81
N SER A 66 -5.27 14.36 -9.05
CA SER A 66 -6.65 13.92 -8.84
C SER A 66 -6.83 13.38 -7.42
N ALA A 67 -7.48 14.17 -6.56
CA ALA A 67 -7.76 13.79 -5.18
C ALA A 67 -8.63 12.51 -5.06
N PRO A 68 -9.70 12.30 -5.86
CA PRO A 68 -10.50 11.08 -5.78
C PRO A 68 -9.70 9.82 -6.13
N VAL A 69 -8.92 9.84 -7.22
CA VAL A 69 -8.10 8.70 -7.66
C VAL A 69 -7.04 8.37 -6.61
N ARG A 70 -6.41 9.40 -6.03
CA ARG A 70 -5.47 9.25 -4.92
C ARG A 70 -6.11 8.62 -3.68
N GLY A 71 -7.34 9.03 -3.35
CA GLY A 71 -8.14 8.52 -2.25
C GLY A 71 -8.49 7.04 -2.42
N PHE A 72 -9.00 6.65 -3.59
CA PHE A 72 -9.28 5.24 -3.88
C PHE A 72 -8.02 4.38 -3.83
N GLY A 73 -6.88 4.88 -4.32
CA GLY A 73 -5.60 4.19 -4.19
C GLY A 73 -5.20 3.94 -2.73
N MET A 74 -5.42 4.92 -1.84
CA MET A 74 -5.21 4.72 -0.39
C MET A 74 -6.19 3.71 0.19
N LEU A 75 -7.46 3.76 -0.19
CA LEU A 75 -8.47 2.82 0.30
C LEU A 75 -8.06 1.37 0.00
N PHE A 76 -7.69 1.06 -1.25
CA PHE A 76 -7.21 -0.28 -1.62
C PHE A 76 -5.94 -0.68 -0.85
N THR A 77 -5.02 0.26 -0.63
CA THR A 77 -3.81 0.02 0.18
C THR A 77 -4.19 -0.39 1.61
N TYR A 78 -5.09 0.34 2.25
CA TYR A 78 -5.55 0.01 3.61
C TYR A 78 -6.34 -1.28 3.67
N VAL A 79 -7.18 -1.57 2.69
CA VAL A 79 -7.90 -2.85 2.61
C VAL A 79 -6.91 -4.01 2.59
N ALA A 80 -5.87 -3.95 1.75
CA ALA A 80 -4.86 -5.00 1.70
C ALA A 80 -4.11 -5.17 3.04
N LEU A 81 -3.75 -4.06 3.69
CA LEU A 81 -3.09 -4.07 5.01
C LEU A 81 -3.99 -4.66 6.10
N VAL A 82 -5.26 -4.27 6.15
CA VAL A 82 -6.22 -4.78 7.14
C VAL A 82 -6.51 -6.26 6.93
N VAL A 83 -6.64 -6.71 5.68
CA VAL A 83 -6.82 -8.14 5.36
C VAL A 83 -5.61 -8.95 5.81
N ALA A 84 -4.39 -8.50 5.48
CA ALA A 84 -3.17 -9.19 5.90
C ALA A 84 -3.04 -9.22 7.44
N ALA A 85 -3.25 -8.08 8.11
CA ALA A 85 -3.19 -7.99 9.57
C ALA A 85 -4.26 -8.87 10.24
N GLY A 86 -5.50 -8.83 9.76
CA GLY A 86 -6.59 -9.66 10.29
C GLY A 86 -6.29 -11.15 10.15
N ARG A 87 -5.74 -11.57 8.99
CA ARG A 87 -5.33 -12.97 8.77
C ARG A 87 -4.26 -13.41 9.75
N LEU A 88 -3.24 -12.58 9.98
CA LEU A 88 -2.14 -12.87 10.92
C LEU A 88 -2.62 -12.90 12.37
N ILE A 89 -3.53 -12.01 12.76
CA ILE A 89 -4.12 -12.01 14.10
C ILE A 89 -4.90 -13.31 14.32
N MET A 90 -5.68 -13.77 13.34
CA MET A 90 -6.40 -15.05 13.45
C MET A 90 -5.46 -16.25 13.60
N ASP A 91 -4.26 -16.22 13.00
CA ASP A 91 -3.25 -17.27 13.20
C ASP A 91 -2.58 -17.20 14.58
N ALA A 92 -2.48 -16.01 15.17
CA ALA A 92 -1.81 -15.81 16.44
C ALA A 92 -2.71 -16.15 17.65
N VAL A 93 -4.04 -16.14 17.48
CA VAL A 93 -4.99 -16.42 18.56
C VAL A 93 -5.28 -17.92 18.62
N PRO A 94 -4.88 -18.62 19.70
CA PRO A 94 -5.29 -20.00 19.91
C PRO A 94 -6.76 -20.01 20.35
N TRP A 95 -7.62 -20.61 19.54
CA TRP A 95 -9.00 -20.92 19.89
C TRP A 95 -9.09 -22.30 20.52
#